data_AF-A0A2I0WCR1-F1
#
_entry.id   AF-A0A2I0WCR1-F1
#
_cell.length_a   1.000
_cell.length_b   1.000
_cell.length_c   1.000
_cell.angle_alpha   90.00
_cell.angle_beta   90.00
_cell.angle_gamma   90.00
#
_symmetry.space_group_name_H-M   'P 1'
#
loop_
_entity.id
_entity.type
_entity.pdbx_description
1 polymer ?
#
loop_
_entity_poly.entity_id
_entity_poly.type
_entity_poly.pdbx_seq_one_letter_code
_entity_poly.pdbx_strand_id
1 'polypeptide(L)'
;MFLLVGSAYAFRCYFLWVDSPLLCLFVALRLHLLRRCSLLSSLFDFAHTDQTNPINRTGKAKQASCRASNATPKAKMAIMHSLACLIQPLLLLLLLLLHLPSSSATLLEDTCRSITASRSDLTPDICISSLSTDPSSRSADLHGLALIATHLSIVNATSTAAKVQKLIDEGPEPKTSDCLSVCLDVYSDAADHLREASAGIESRNYPDAVTFLSAAVDAAENCEDAFGDENMNSPMAEDDRGFERMAKIALAIVSTLR
;
A
#
# COMPACT_ATOMS: atom_id res chain seq x y z
N MET A 1 -28.87 17.07 -43.17
CA MET A 1 -29.90 16.08 -43.57
C MET A 1 -29.56 14.74 -42.91
N PHE A 2 -30.57 13.93 -42.58
CA PHE A 2 -30.39 12.61 -41.96
C PHE A 2 -30.07 11.53 -43.02
N LEU A 3 -29.47 10.37 -42.71
CA LEU A 3 -28.92 9.87 -41.43
C LEU A 3 -27.45 9.42 -41.67
N LEU A 4 -26.81 8.33 -41.22
CA LEU A 4 -27.14 7.07 -40.53
C LEU A 4 -26.12 6.79 -39.39
N VAL A 5 -26.25 5.64 -38.73
CA VAL A 5 -25.47 5.19 -37.56
C VAL A 5 -24.38 4.17 -37.93
N GLY A 6 -23.24 4.18 -37.22
CA GLY A 6 -22.26 3.09 -37.24
C GLY A 6 -21.15 3.26 -36.20
N SER A 7 -21.27 2.60 -35.04
CA SER A 7 -20.26 2.67 -33.97
C SER A 7 -19.10 1.70 -34.17
N ALA A 8 -17.87 2.21 -34.12
CA ALA A 8 -16.66 1.42 -33.87
C ALA A 8 -15.72 2.21 -32.95
N TYR A 9 -15.65 1.83 -31.67
CA TYR A 9 -14.69 2.42 -30.74
C TYR A 9 -13.29 1.91 -31.08
N ALA A 10 -12.48 2.76 -31.72
CA ALA A 10 -11.10 2.45 -32.04
C ALA A 10 -10.26 2.35 -30.75
N PHE A 11 -9.62 1.21 -30.54
CA PHE A 11 -8.59 1.05 -29.52
C PHE A 11 -7.47 2.08 -29.74
N ARG A 12 -7.14 2.85 -28.70
CA ARG A 12 -5.85 3.53 -28.61
C ARG A 12 -5.27 3.29 -27.22
N CYS A 13 -4.21 2.51 -27.17
CA CYS A 13 -3.61 2.06 -25.92
C CYS A 13 -2.99 3.23 -25.15
N TYR A 14 -3.22 3.27 -23.85
CA TYR A 14 -2.26 3.80 -22.90
C TYR A 14 -1.83 2.66 -21.99
N PHE A 15 -0.55 2.32 -22.07
CA PHE A 15 0.09 1.24 -21.33
C PHE A 15 0.79 1.88 -20.13
N LEU A 16 0.48 1.47 -18.90
CA LEU A 16 1.35 1.69 -17.74
C LEU A 16 1.03 0.65 -16.65
N TRP A 17 1.94 -0.32 -16.55
CA TRP A 17 2.21 -1.28 -15.50
C TRP A 17 1.20 -1.43 -14.34
N VAL A 18 0.52 -2.58 -14.32
CA VAL A 18 0.10 -3.27 -13.09
C VAL A 18 0.51 -4.74 -13.23
N ASP A 19 1.77 -5.03 -12.89
CA ASP A 19 2.32 -6.39 -12.93
C ASP A 19 1.79 -7.23 -11.76
N SER A 20 0.54 -7.66 -11.91
CA SER A 20 -0.15 -8.59 -11.03
C SER A 20 -0.86 -9.63 -11.89
N PRO A 21 -0.19 -10.73 -12.28
CA PRO A 21 -0.82 -11.81 -13.05
C PRO A 21 -2.04 -12.40 -12.32
N LEU A 22 -2.06 -12.31 -10.98
CA LEU A 22 -3.23 -12.54 -10.13
C LEU A 22 -4.48 -11.75 -10.57
N LEU A 23 -4.36 -10.47 -10.89
CA LEU A 23 -5.51 -9.62 -11.24
C LEU A 23 -6.10 -10.03 -12.60
N CYS A 24 -5.23 -10.35 -13.58
CA CYS A 24 -5.65 -10.94 -14.85
C CYS A 24 -6.32 -12.31 -14.63
N LEU A 25 -5.78 -13.14 -13.74
CA LEU A 25 -6.36 -14.44 -13.37
C LEU A 25 -7.74 -14.27 -12.73
N PHE A 26 -7.92 -13.30 -11.82
CA PHE A 26 -9.21 -12.98 -11.21
C PHE A 26 -10.25 -12.52 -12.25
N VAL A 27 -9.91 -11.61 -13.16
CA VAL A 27 -10.82 -11.15 -14.21
C VAL A 27 -11.18 -12.28 -15.18
N ALA A 28 -10.21 -13.09 -15.61
CA ALA A 28 -10.43 -14.25 -16.46
C ALA A 28 -11.31 -15.32 -15.79
N LEU A 29 -11.06 -15.60 -14.50
CA LEU A 29 -11.86 -16.55 -13.72
C LEU A 29 -13.30 -16.04 -13.52
N ARG A 30 -13.48 -14.75 -13.23
CA ARG A 30 -14.80 -14.12 -13.08
C ARG A 30 -15.60 -14.21 -14.39
N LEU A 31 -14.97 -13.91 -15.53
CA LEU A 31 -15.56 -14.08 -16.86
C LEU A 31 -15.88 -15.55 -17.18
N HIS A 32 -14.99 -16.49 -16.86
CA HIS A 32 -15.22 -17.90 -17.15
C HIS A 32 -16.35 -18.51 -16.29
N LEU A 33 -16.46 -18.11 -15.02
CA LEU A 33 -17.55 -18.52 -14.14
C LEU A 33 -18.90 -17.95 -14.62
N LEU A 34 -18.96 -16.66 -14.97
CA LEU A 34 -20.16 -16.04 -15.54
C LEU A 34 -20.61 -16.75 -16.84
N ARG A 35 -19.67 -17.14 -17.71
CA ARG A 35 -19.95 -17.92 -18.94
C ARG A 35 -20.42 -19.36 -18.67
N ARG A 36 -20.13 -19.94 -17.50
CA ARG A 36 -20.64 -21.27 -17.11
C ARG A 36 -22.05 -21.18 -16.52
N CYS A 37 -22.35 -20.14 -15.74
CA CYS A 37 -23.70 -19.94 -15.20
C CYS A 37 -24.76 -19.79 -16.30
N SER A 38 -24.48 -19.02 -17.36
CA SER A 38 -25.42 -18.80 -18.47
C SER A 38 -25.64 -20.01 -19.39
N LEU A 39 -24.78 -21.04 -19.33
CA LEU A 39 -24.97 -22.33 -20.02
C LEU A 39 -25.71 -23.37 -19.17
N LEU A 40 -25.77 -23.18 -17.84
CA LEU A 40 -26.52 -24.05 -16.93
C LEU A 40 -28.02 -23.75 -16.94
N SER A 41 -28.41 -22.48 -17.13
CA SER A 41 -29.82 -22.08 -17.26
C SER A 41 -30.51 -22.65 -18.49
N SER A 42 -29.78 -22.84 -19.61
CA SER A 42 -30.36 -23.33 -20.88
C SER A 42 -30.58 -24.85 -20.96
N LEU A 43 -30.28 -25.61 -19.90
CA LEU A 43 -30.39 -27.07 -19.87
C LEU A 43 -31.62 -27.60 -19.11
N PHE A 44 -32.50 -26.74 -18.60
CA PHE A 44 -33.59 -27.13 -17.69
C PHE A 44 -34.99 -27.20 -18.32
N ASP A 45 -35.19 -26.63 -19.52
CA ASP A 45 -36.53 -26.44 -20.12
C ASP A 45 -37.04 -27.59 -21.03
N PHE A 46 -36.39 -28.77 -21.06
CA PHE A 46 -36.68 -29.81 -22.06
C PHE A 46 -37.23 -31.13 -21.47
N ALA A 47 -38.43 -31.08 -20.85
CA ALA A 47 -39.04 -32.26 -20.22
C ALA A 47 -40.60 -32.27 -20.13
N HIS A 48 -41.34 -31.80 -21.13
CA HIS A 48 -42.82 -31.94 -21.21
C HIS A 48 -43.30 -32.23 -22.65
N THR A 49 -44.48 -32.89 -22.76
CA THR A 49 -45.14 -33.50 -23.97
C THR A 49 -44.62 -34.89 -24.41
N ASP A 50 -45.44 -35.87 -24.82
CA ASP A 50 -46.88 -36.13 -24.55
C ASP A 50 -47.30 -37.61 -24.83
N GLN A 51 -48.51 -37.99 -24.40
CA GLN A 51 -49.47 -39.02 -24.88
C GLN A 51 -49.00 -40.29 -25.65
N THR A 52 -49.52 -41.47 -25.24
CA THR A 52 -50.60 -42.21 -25.96
C THR A 52 -51.10 -43.47 -25.23
N ASN A 53 -52.23 -44.03 -25.69
CA ASN A 53 -53.01 -45.20 -25.23
C ASN A 53 -53.56 -45.90 -26.53
N PRO A 54 -54.23 -47.09 -26.60
CA PRO A 54 -54.55 -48.14 -25.61
C PRO A 54 -54.29 -49.60 -26.12
N ILE A 55 -54.91 -50.58 -25.42
CA ILE A 55 -55.46 -51.89 -25.88
C ILE A 55 -54.84 -53.19 -25.33
N ASN A 56 -55.74 -53.92 -24.64
CA ASN A 56 -55.74 -55.29 -24.12
C ASN A 56 -55.27 -56.42 -25.08
N ARG A 57 -54.47 -57.38 -24.56
CA ARG A 57 -54.67 -58.83 -24.82
C ARG A 57 -54.00 -59.77 -23.81
N THR A 58 -54.45 -61.02 -23.79
CA THR A 58 -54.03 -62.12 -22.90
C THR A 58 -52.95 -63.02 -23.51
N GLY A 59 -52.14 -63.69 -22.69
CA GLY A 59 -51.24 -64.76 -23.13
C GLY A 59 -50.10 -65.09 -22.15
N LYS A 60 -49.75 -66.37 -21.99
CA LYS A 60 -48.58 -66.84 -21.23
C LYS A 60 -47.46 -67.25 -22.18
N ALA A 61 -46.22 -66.82 -21.94
CA ALA A 61 -45.02 -67.48 -22.48
C ALA A 61 -43.77 -67.22 -21.61
N LYS A 62 -42.82 -68.17 -21.63
CA LYS A 62 -41.41 -67.97 -21.25
C LYS A 62 -40.69 -67.32 -22.47
N GLN A 63 -39.45 -66.84 -22.44
CA GLN A 63 -38.28 -67.27 -21.66
C GLN A 63 -37.23 -66.15 -21.50
N ALA A 64 -36.08 -66.48 -20.93
CA ALA A 64 -35.07 -65.53 -20.46
C ALA A 64 -34.41 -64.65 -21.55
N SER A 65 -34.02 -63.44 -21.14
CA SER A 65 -33.02 -62.59 -21.80
C SER A 65 -32.15 -61.90 -20.74
N CYS A 66 -30.94 -61.50 -21.09
CA CYS A 66 -29.88 -61.14 -20.15
C CYS A 66 -30.19 -59.87 -19.34
N ARG A 67 -30.13 -59.95 -18.01
CA ARG A 67 -30.42 -58.80 -17.12
C ARG A 67 -29.18 -57.93 -16.93
N ALA A 68 -28.99 -56.93 -17.80
CA ALA A 68 -28.11 -55.81 -17.52
C ALA A 68 -28.55 -55.11 -16.23
N SER A 69 -27.63 -54.90 -15.30
CA SER A 69 -27.94 -54.32 -13.98
C SER A 69 -27.92 -52.79 -14.05
N ASN A 70 -28.97 -52.20 -14.65
CA ASN A 70 -29.17 -50.75 -14.75
C ASN A 70 -29.43 -50.13 -13.37
N ALA A 71 -28.35 -49.86 -12.62
CA ALA A 71 -28.41 -49.07 -11.38
C ALA A 71 -28.99 -47.68 -11.67
N THR A 72 -30.02 -47.28 -10.93
CA THR A 72 -30.85 -46.12 -11.30
C THR A 72 -30.15 -44.79 -10.98
N PRO A 73 -30.24 -43.77 -11.85
CA PRO A 73 -29.49 -42.52 -11.69
C PRO A 73 -29.97 -41.64 -10.52
N LYS A 74 -31.19 -41.89 -9.99
CA LYS A 74 -31.85 -41.04 -8.98
C LYS A 74 -31.05 -40.89 -7.67
N ALA A 75 -30.31 -41.92 -7.25
CA ALA A 75 -29.54 -41.87 -6.00
C ALA A 75 -28.35 -40.89 -6.04
N LYS A 76 -27.70 -40.73 -7.21
CA LYS A 76 -26.51 -39.88 -7.34
C LYS A 76 -26.84 -38.38 -7.22
N MET A 77 -28.03 -37.99 -7.68
CA MET A 77 -28.47 -36.59 -7.71
C MET A 77 -28.74 -36.02 -6.30
N ALA A 78 -29.30 -36.83 -5.40
CA ALA A 78 -29.58 -36.43 -4.01
C ALA A 78 -28.30 -36.14 -3.21
N ILE A 79 -27.27 -36.98 -3.36
CA ILE A 79 -25.97 -36.82 -2.67
C ILE A 79 -25.28 -35.52 -3.13
N MET A 80 -25.37 -35.20 -4.42
CA MET A 80 -24.77 -34.01 -5.00
C MET A 80 -25.37 -32.69 -4.45
N HIS A 81 -26.69 -32.67 -4.22
CA HIS A 81 -27.36 -31.52 -3.59
C HIS A 81 -26.94 -31.33 -2.12
N SER A 82 -26.73 -32.42 -1.37
CA SER A 82 -26.34 -32.37 0.05
C SER A 82 -24.98 -31.69 0.25
N LEU A 83 -23.99 -32.01 -0.60
CA LEU A 83 -22.66 -31.39 -0.51
C LEU A 83 -22.67 -29.90 -0.91
N ALA A 84 -23.42 -29.54 -1.95
CA ALA A 84 -23.57 -28.14 -2.37
C ALA A 84 -24.15 -27.25 -1.26
N CYS A 85 -25.07 -27.79 -0.45
CA CYS A 85 -25.70 -27.11 0.68
C CYS A 85 -24.69 -26.71 1.77
N LEU A 86 -23.61 -27.50 1.98
CA LEU A 86 -22.55 -27.21 2.95
C LEU A 86 -21.44 -26.29 2.38
N ILE A 87 -21.17 -26.39 1.07
CA ILE A 87 -20.17 -25.55 0.39
C ILE A 87 -20.65 -24.10 0.28
N GLN A 88 -21.93 -23.86 0.05
CA GLN A 88 -22.48 -22.51 -0.12
C GLN A 88 -22.25 -21.56 1.08
N PRO A 89 -22.57 -21.92 2.35
CA PRO A 89 -22.29 -21.05 3.50
C PRO A 89 -20.78 -20.91 3.77
N LEU A 90 -19.98 -21.94 3.50
CA LEU A 90 -18.51 -21.87 3.64
C LEU A 90 -17.89 -20.91 2.62
N LEU A 91 -18.35 -20.95 1.37
CA LEU A 91 -17.94 -20.02 0.32
C LEU A 91 -18.40 -18.59 0.63
N LEU A 92 -19.62 -18.41 1.15
CA LEU A 92 -20.14 -17.11 1.57
C LEU A 92 -19.33 -16.54 2.75
N LEU A 93 -18.95 -17.38 3.73
CA LEU A 93 -18.09 -16.99 4.84
C LEU A 93 -16.67 -16.61 4.38
N LEU A 94 -16.08 -17.40 3.47
CA LEU A 94 -14.77 -17.09 2.88
C LEU A 94 -14.81 -15.77 2.09
N LEU A 95 -15.88 -15.53 1.32
CA LEU A 95 -16.09 -14.26 0.63
C LEU A 95 -16.30 -13.11 1.61
N LEU A 96 -17.03 -13.29 2.70
CA LEU A 96 -17.23 -12.26 3.72
C LEU A 96 -15.91 -11.89 4.41
N LEU A 97 -15.07 -12.88 4.73
CA LEU A 97 -13.71 -12.67 5.25
C LEU A 97 -12.81 -11.95 4.22
N LEU A 98 -13.03 -12.14 2.92
CA LEU A 98 -12.34 -11.43 1.84
C LEU A 98 -12.84 -9.99 1.60
N HIS A 99 -14.03 -9.65 2.10
CA HIS A 99 -14.64 -8.31 1.99
C HIS A 99 -14.71 -7.59 3.35
N LEU A 100 -14.12 -8.16 4.40
CA LEU A 100 -13.88 -7.43 5.65
C LEU A 100 -12.94 -6.27 5.30
N PRO A 101 -13.34 -5.00 5.53
CA PRO A 101 -12.41 -3.89 5.37
C PRO A 101 -11.29 -4.09 6.38
N SER A 102 -10.06 -4.25 5.89
CA SER A 102 -8.88 -4.28 6.74
C SER A 102 -8.66 -2.87 7.30
N SER A 103 -9.39 -2.51 8.36
CA SER A 103 -9.15 -1.32 9.18
C SER A 103 -7.91 -1.51 10.06
N SER A 104 -6.87 -2.06 9.44
CA SER A 104 -5.51 -2.18 9.95
C SER A 104 -4.77 -0.93 9.50
N ALA A 105 -5.22 0.22 10.02
CA ALA A 105 -4.36 1.39 10.05
C ALA A 105 -3.05 0.94 10.71
N THR A 106 -1.95 1.10 10.00
CA THR A 106 -0.65 0.66 10.52
C THR A 106 -0.26 1.52 11.72
N LEU A 107 0.58 1.01 12.63
CA LEU A 107 1.06 1.83 13.74
C LEU A 107 1.75 3.11 13.24
N LEU A 108 2.41 3.02 12.08
CA LEU A 108 2.91 4.15 11.29
C LEU A 108 1.83 5.20 10.98
N GLU A 109 0.69 4.80 10.42
CA GLU A 109 -0.43 5.72 10.17
C GLU A 109 -0.97 6.37 11.44
N ASP A 110 -1.25 5.59 12.48
CA ASP A 110 -1.83 6.14 13.72
C ASP A 110 -0.84 7.07 14.44
N THR A 111 0.46 6.73 14.43
CA THR A 111 1.54 7.60 14.91
C THR A 111 1.59 8.90 14.09
N CYS A 112 1.63 8.81 12.76
CA CYS A 112 1.67 9.98 11.89
C CYS A 112 0.43 10.87 12.04
N ARG A 113 -0.78 10.28 12.11
CA ARG A 113 -2.03 11.02 12.40
C ARG A 113 -1.95 11.74 13.75
N SER A 114 -1.41 11.09 14.77
CA SER A 114 -1.26 11.65 16.11
C SER A 114 -0.26 12.81 16.15
N ILE A 115 0.97 12.63 15.66
CA ILE A 115 2.03 13.64 15.76
C ILE A 115 1.77 14.90 14.90
N THR A 116 0.92 14.81 13.88
CA THR A 116 0.54 15.96 13.04
C THR A 116 -0.79 16.61 13.44
N ALA A 117 -1.56 16.04 14.37
CA ALA A 117 -2.92 16.52 14.70
C ALA A 117 -2.97 17.98 15.22
N SER A 118 -1.84 18.50 15.74
CA SER A 118 -1.67 19.86 16.25
C SER A 118 -0.65 20.69 15.46
N ARG A 119 -0.18 20.19 14.30
CA ARG A 119 0.86 20.82 13.48
C ARG A 119 0.29 21.36 12.17
N SER A 120 0.81 22.51 11.74
CA SER A 120 0.52 23.12 10.43
C SER A 120 1.65 22.93 9.40
N ASP A 121 2.84 22.54 9.85
CA ASP A 121 4.06 22.35 9.04
C ASP A 121 4.25 20.89 8.55
N LEU A 122 3.55 19.94 9.16
CA LEU A 122 3.58 18.51 8.81
C LEU A 122 2.17 17.95 8.61
N THR A 123 1.99 17.08 7.62
CA THR A 123 0.74 16.34 7.37
C THR A 123 0.95 14.83 7.54
N PRO A 124 -0.12 14.04 7.79
CA PRO A 124 0.00 12.59 7.89
C PRO A 124 0.63 11.96 6.65
N ASP A 125 0.28 12.44 5.45
CA ASP A 125 0.79 11.91 4.19
C ASP A 125 2.29 12.16 4.00
N ILE A 126 2.80 13.32 4.43
CA ILE A 126 4.23 13.62 4.45
C ILE A 126 4.92 12.66 5.43
N CYS A 127 4.42 12.53 6.67
CA CYS A 127 4.99 11.62 7.67
C CYS A 127 5.03 10.15 7.19
N ILE A 128 3.92 9.65 6.64
CA ILE A 128 3.82 8.26 6.15
C ILE A 128 4.76 8.04 4.97
N SER A 129 4.81 8.97 4.00
CA SER A 129 5.66 8.82 2.81
C SER A 129 7.15 8.94 3.14
N SER A 130 7.55 9.88 4.01
CA SER A 130 8.91 10.01 4.53
C SER A 130 9.40 8.73 5.20
N LEU A 131 8.62 8.16 6.13
CA LEU A 131 9.03 6.94 6.85
C LEU A 131 8.92 5.67 6.00
N SER A 132 8.01 5.63 5.02
CA SER A 132 7.88 4.52 4.06
C SER A 132 9.06 4.37 3.10
N THR A 133 10.02 5.31 3.11
CA THR A 133 11.31 5.14 2.42
C THR A 133 12.13 3.99 3.01
N ASP A 134 12.01 3.72 4.31
CA ASP A 134 12.48 2.48 4.93
C ASP A 134 11.35 1.42 4.89
N PRO A 135 11.55 0.26 4.22
CA PRO A 135 10.58 -0.84 4.19
C PRO A 135 10.15 -1.38 5.56
N SER A 136 10.98 -1.19 6.59
CA SER A 136 10.82 -1.72 7.95
C SER A 136 9.80 -0.95 8.78
N SER A 137 9.56 0.33 8.44
CA SER A 137 8.60 1.23 9.10
C SER A 137 7.19 0.64 9.21
N ARG A 138 6.76 -0.17 8.22
CA ARG A 138 5.44 -0.83 8.18
C ARG A 138 5.24 -1.90 9.25
N SER A 139 6.31 -2.37 9.89
CA SER A 139 6.30 -3.41 10.93
C SER A 139 7.05 -3.01 12.21
N ALA A 140 7.53 -1.78 12.29
CA ALA A 140 8.19 -1.24 13.47
C ALA A 140 7.17 -0.95 14.59
N ASP A 141 7.60 -1.06 15.84
CA ASP A 141 6.89 -0.47 16.97
C ASP A 141 7.23 1.04 17.08
N LEU A 142 6.66 1.75 18.06
CA LEU A 142 6.89 3.20 18.21
C LEU A 142 8.37 3.53 18.49
N HIS A 143 9.10 2.62 19.12
CA HIS A 143 10.54 2.75 19.38
C HIS A 143 11.37 2.55 18.10
N GLY A 144 11.04 1.54 17.29
CA GLY A 144 11.61 1.33 15.97
C GLY A 144 11.31 2.47 15.00
N LEU A 145 10.09 3.04 15.03
CA LEU A 145 9.73 4.22 14.22
C LEU A 145 10.57 5.45 14.60
N ALA A 146 10.84 5.66 15.90
CA ALA A 146 11.74 6.72 16.36
C ALA A 146 13.18 6.54 15.84
N LEU A 147 13.73 5.31 15.90
CA LEU A 147 15.06 5.00 15.37
C LEU A 147 15.12 5.18 13.84
N ILE A 148 14.12 4.69 13.10
CA ILE A 148 14.03 4.84 11.64
C ILE A 148 13.98 6.32 11.25
N ALA A 149 13.13 7.12 11.89
CA ALA A 149 13.02 8.56 11.62
C ALA A 149 14.34 9.30 11.89
N THR A 150 15.02 8.98 12.99
CA THR A 150 16.31 9.57 13.37
C THR A 150 17.41 9.16 12.39
N HIS A 151 17.49 7.88 12.01
CA HIS A 151 18.43 7.38 11.02
C HIS A 151 18.21 8.01 9.62
N LEU A 152 16.96 8.14 9.17
CA LEU A 152 16.64 8.86 7.93
C LEU A 152 17.06 10.34 8.00
N SER A 153 16.98 10.96 9.17
CA SER A 153 17.49 12.33 9.40
C SER A 153 19.02 12.39 9.31
N ILE A 154 19.76 11.41 9.88
CA ILE A 154 21.24 11.32 9.75
C ILE A 154 21.65 11.19 8.29
N VAL A 155 21.00 10.29 7.54
CA VAL A 155 21.25 10.08 6.11
C VAL A 155 20.96 11.35 5.30
N ASN A 156 19.90 12.09 5.67
CA ASN A 156 19.57 13.34 5.00
C ASN A 156 20.61 14.44 5.31
N ALA A 157 20.90 14.73 6.58
CA ALA A 157 21.90 15.72 7.00
C ALA A 157 23.29 15.47 6.38
N THR A 158 23.77 14.21 6.40
CA THR A 158 25.07 13.87 5.79
C THR A 158 25.07 13.95 4.26
N SER A 159 23.93 13.69 3.61
CA SER A 159 23.78 13.93 2.17
C SER A 159 23.76 15.43 1.84
N THR A 160 23.16 16.25 2.70
CA THR A 160 23.11 17.71 2.52
C THR A 160 24.49 18.34 2.76
N ALA A 161 25.20 17.96 3.82
CA ALA A 161 26.60 18.35 4.02
C ALA A 161 27.50 18.02 2.81
N ALA A 162 27.37 16.81 2.26
CA ALA A 162 28.11 16.40 1.06
C ALA A 162 27.72 17.21 -0.20
N LYS A 163 26.47 17.66 -0.31
CA LYS A 163 26.01 18.57 -1.37
C LYS A 163 26.59 19.97 -1.19
N VAL A 164 26.59 20.51 0.03
CA VAL A 164 27.16 21.81 0.36
C VAL A 164 28.67 21.84 0.05
N GLN A 165 29.43 20.83 0.49
CA GLN A 165 30.86 20.72 0.17
C GLN A 165 31.09 20.74 -1.35
N LYS A 166 30.28 20.01 -2.14
CA LYS A 166 30.38 20.03 -3.61
C LYS A 166 30.10 21.41 -4.21
N LEU A 167 29.19 22.21 -3.63
CA LEU A 167 28.92 23.57 -4.08
C LEU A 167 30.07 24.54 -3.73
N ILE A 168 30.81 24.29 -2.64
CA ILE A 168 32.05 25.01 -2.31
C ILE A 168 33.16 24.62 -3.30
N ASP A 169 33.31 23.32 -3.59
CA ASP A 169 34.31 22.77 -4.53
C ASP A 169 34.12 23.26 -5.98
N GLU A 170 32.90 23.70 -6.35
CA GLU A 170 32.59 24.32 -7.64
C GLU A 170 33.14 25.75 -7.80
N GLY A 171 33.67 26.35 -6.72
CA GLY A 171 34.34 27.67 -6.73
C GLY A 171 33.39 28.86 -6.93
N PRO A 172 32.36 29.05 -6.07
CA PRO A 172 31.39 30.12 -6.19
C PRO A 172 31.98 31.49 -5.77
N GLU A 173 31.20 32.57 -5.89
CA GLU A 173 31.63 33.88 -5.39
C GLU A 173 31.91 33.85 -3.87
N PRO A 174 32.86 34.64 -3.34
CA PRO A 174 33.31 34.53 -1.95
C PRO A 174 32.18 34.53 -0.91
N LYS A 175 31.23 35.48 -0.99
CA LYS A 175 30.07 35.51 -0.08
C LYS A 175 29.25 34.23 -0.11
N THR A 176 29.02 33.66 -1.29
CA THR A 176 28.33 32.37 -1.44
C THR A 176 29.14 31.25 -0.80
N SER A 177 30.47 31.26 -0.95
CA SER A 177 31.35 30.28 -0.29
C SER A 177 31.34 30.42 1.24
N ASP A 178 31.26 31.64 1.76
CA ASP A 178 31.16 31.92 3.21
C ASP A 178 29.81 31.41 3.75
N CYS A 179 28.69 31.71 3.09
CA CYS A 179 27.36 31.21 3.45
C CYS A 179 27.27 29.67 3.38
N LEU A 180 27.81 29.06 2.33
CA LEU A 180 27.89 27.60 2.20
C LEU A 180 28.78 26.99 3.30
N SER A 181 29.83 27.68 3.76
CA SER A 181 30.66 27.17 4.86
C SER A 181 29.86 27.09 6.17
N VAL A 182 29.03 28.10 6.46
CA VAL A 182 28.09 28.05 7.61
C VAL A 182 27.11 26.88 7.46
N CYS A 183 26.53 26.68 6.29
CA CYS A 183 25.67 25.52 6.01
C CYS A 183 26.40 24.19 6.22
N LEU A 184 27.67 24.07 5.83
CA LEU A 184 28.45 22.84 6.00
C LEU A 184 28.65 22.50 7.48
N ASP A 185 29.02 23.50 8.28
CA ASP A 185 29.23 23.37 9.72
C ASP A 185 27.93 22.95 10.44
N VAL A 186 26.82 23.66 10.23
CA VAL A 186 25.55 23.33 10.90
C VAL A 186 24.98 21.97 10.48
N TYR A 187 25.20 21.53 9.23
CA TYR A 187 24.82 20.18 8.81
C TYR A 187 25.74 19.08 9.36
N SER A 188 27.01 19.38 9.64
CA SER A 188 27.90 18.47 10.35
C SER A 188 27.47 18.31 11.81
N ASP A 189 27.24 19.42 12.50
CA ASP A 189 26.78 19.44 13.89
C ASP A 189 25.41 18.76 14.04
N ALA A 190 24.46 19.01 13.14
CA ALA A 190 23.18 18.32 13.10
C ALA A 190 23.33 16.81 12.91
N ALA A 191 24.26 16.35 12.06
CA ALA A 191 24.52 14.93 11.88
C ALA A 191 25.09 14.26 13.13
N ASP A 192 25.89 14.96 13.94
CA ASP A 192 26.39 14.46 15.24
C ASP A 192 25.33 14.54 16.34
N HIS A 193 24.55 15.61 16.43
CA HIS A 193 23.37 15.69 17.31
C HIS A 193 22.38 14.55 17.04
N LEU A 194 22.14 14.20 15.77
CA LEU A 194 21.25 13.08 15.43
C LEU A 194 21.84 11.70 15.80
N ARG A 195 23.17 11.56 15.87
CA ARG A 195 23.84 10.33 16.38
C ARG A 195 23.67 10.22 17.90
N GLU A 196 23.88 11.30 18.64
CA GLU A 196 23.62 11.36 20.08
C GLU A 196 22.12 11.14 20.39
N ALA A 197 21.22 11.69 19.57
CA ALA A 197 19.79 11.39 19.67
C ALA A 197 19.48 9.91 19.44
N SER A 198 20.11 9.26 18.45
CA SER A 198 19.96 7.82 18.22
C SER A 198 20.42 6.99 19.43
N ALA A 199 21.59 7.31 20.00
CA ALA A 199 22.09 6.66 21.22
C ALA A 199 21.17 6.90 22.44
N GLY A 200 20.59 8.10 22.54
CA GLY A 200 19.55 8.43 23.52
C GLY A 200 18.28 7.58 23.35
N ILE A 201 17.82 7.36 22.11
CA ILE A 201 16.66 6.49 21.84
C ILE A 201 16.98 5.02 22.17
N GLU A 202 18.15 4.51 21.76
CA GLU A 202 18.60 3.14 22.04
C GLU A 202 18.68 2.87 23.55
N SER A 203 19.26 3.80 24.32
CA SER A 203 19.34 3.74 25.78
C SER A 203 18.02 4.08 26.51
N ARG A 204 16.97 4.45 25.76
CA ARG A 204 15.67 4.95 26.26
C ARG A 204 15.73 6.25 27.07
N ASN A 205 16.82 7.01 26.92
CA ASN A 205 16.94 8.38 27.41
C ASN A 205 16.29 9.37 26.41
N TYR A 206 14.96 9.28 26.29
CA TYR A 206 14.16 10.20 25.47
C TYR A 206 14.20 11.68 25.93
N PRO A 207 14.46 12.03 27.21
CA PRO A 207 14.77 13.39 27.61
C PRO A 207 15.92 13.99 26.79
N ASP A 208 17.09 13.37 26.76
CA ASP A 208 18.25 13.91 26.05
C ASP A 208 18.14 13.74 24.53
N ALA A 209 17.55 12.63 24.05
CA ALA A 209 17.34 12.43 22.62
C ALA A 209 16.49 13.53 21.97
N VAL A 210 15.45 14.01 22.65
CA VAL A 210 14.65 15.16 22.19
C VAL A 210 15.46 16.46 22.21
N THR A 211 16.33 16.67 23.21
CA THR A 211 17.19 17.86 23.28
C THR A 211 18.12 17.94 22.07
N PHE A 212 18.77 16.83 21.71
CA PHE A 212 19.62 16.76 20.52
C PHE A 212 18.81 16.83 19.20
N LEU A 213 17.63 16.20 19.14
CA LEU A 213 16.74 16.31 17.97
C LEU A 213 16.20 17.73 17.76
N SER A 214 15.98 18.51 18.82
CA SER A 214 15.65 19.93 18.70
C SER A 214 16.82 20.71 18.10
N ALA A 215 18.01 20.63 18.69
CA ALA A 215 19.20 21.32 18.17
C ALA A 215 19.53 20.92 16.71
N ALA A 216 19.25 19.68 16.32
CA ALA A 216 19.42 19.22 14.95
C ALA A 216 18.40 19.81 13.95
N VAL A 217 17.16 20.12 14.37
CA VAL A 217 16.15 20.74 13.48
C VAL A 217 16.57 22.15 13.05
N ASP A 218 17.16 22.91 13.98
CA ASP A 218 17.50 24.32 13.81
C ASP A 218 18.54 24.57 12.69
N ALA A 219 19.31 23.55 12.29
CA ALA A 219 20.34 23.67 11.24
C ALA A 219 19.80 24.08 9.86
N ALA A 220 18.55 23.74 9.52
CA ALA A 220 17.91 24.18 8.29
C ALA A 220 17.62 25.70 8.30
N GLU A 221 17.15 26.23 9.43
CA GLU A 221 16.89 27.67 9.61
C GLU A 221 18.21 28.44 9.62
N ASN A 222 19.23 27.95 10.35
CA ASN A 222 20.57 28.55 10.40
C ASN A 222 21.28 28.58 9.03
N CYS A 223 21.05 27.61 8.14
CA CYS A 223 21.60 27.61 6.78
C CYS A 223 20.89 28.62 5.87
N GLU A 224 19.56 28.70 5.91
CA GLU A 224 18.80 29.71 5.14
C GLU A 224 19.12 31.14 5.63
N ASP A 225 19.20 31.36 6.95
CA ASP A 225 19.52 32.65 7.56
C ASP A 225 20.92 33.16 7.17
N ALA A 226 21.90 32.27 7.01
CA ALA A 226 23.24 32.63 6.54
C ALA A 226 23.22 33.30 5.15
N PHE A 227 22.29 32.91 4.27
CA PHE A 227 22.03 33.61 3.00
C PHE A 227 21.10 34.82 3.19
N GLY A 228 20.12 34.73 4.10
CA GLY A 228 19.16 35.78 4.42
C GLY A 228 19.79 37.08 4.91
N ASP A 229 20.74 37.00 5.84
CA ASP A 229 21.50 38.15 6.36
C ASP A 229 22.29 38.86 5.24
N GLU A 230 22.87 38.10 4.32
CA GLU A 230 23.56 38.61 3.13
C GLU A 230 22.60 39.05 2.00
N ASN A 231 21.29 38.97 2.23
CA ASN A 231 20.23 39.31 1.27
C ASN A 231 20.32 38.49 -0.04
N MET A 232 20.78 37.25 0.07
CA MET A 232 20.99 36.31 -1.04
C MET A 232 19.91 35.22 -1.06
N ASN A 233 19.65 34.66 -2.24
CA ASN A 233 18.81 33.46 -2.36
C ASN A 233 19.68 32.22 -2.11
N SER A 234 19.34 31.43 -1.10
CA SER A 234 19.98 30.14 -0.83
C SER A 234 19.80 29.14 -1.97
N PRO A 235 20.85 28.38 -2.35
CA PRO A 235 20.74 27.24 -3.26
C PRO A 235 20.31 25.94 -2.55
N MET A 236 20.23 25.94 -1.21
CA MET A 236 20.00 24.77 -0.36
C MET A 236 18.53 24.57 0.04
N ALA A 237 17.71 25.63 -0.08
CA ALA A 237 16.37 25.74 0.50
C ALA A 237 15.41 24.54 0.37
N GLU A 238 15.50 23.71 -0.69
CA GLU A 238 14.66 22.49 -0.80
C GLU A 238 15.25 21.29 -0.07
N ASP A 239 16.57 21.19 0.03
CA ASP A 239 17.25 20.23 0.90
C ASP A 239 17.02 20.59 2.37
N ASP A 240 17.05 21.89 2.71
CA ASP A 240 16.71 22.40 4.05
C ASP A 240 15.27 22.03 4.45
N ARG A 241 14.29 22.35 3.60
CA ARG A 241 12.90 21.88 3.79
C ARG A 241 12.77 20.36 3.79
N GLY A 242 13.65 19.63 3.11
CA GLY A 242 13.67 18.17 3.10
C GLY A 242 14.14 17.60 4.44
N PHE A 243 15.24 18.13 4.95
CA PHE A 243 15.86 17.80 6.22
C PHE A 243 14.98 18.17 7.40
N GLU A 244 14.56 19.44 7.47
CA GLU A 244 13.72 20.02 8.53
C GLU A 244 12.47 19.17 8.76
N ARG A 245 11.76 18.78 7.68
CA ARG A 245 10.59 17.90 7.77
C ARG A 245 10.92 16.54 8.39
N MET A 246 12.03 15.91 7.98
CA MET A 246 12.43 14.59 8.50
C MET A 246 12.84 14.66 9.97
N ALA A 247 13.67 15.64 10.33
CA ALA A 247 14.12 15.88 11.69
C ALA A 247 12.94 16.25 12.61
N LYS A 248 11.98 17.06 12.14
CA LYS A 248 10.74 17.37 12.88
C LYS A 248 9.83 16.15 13.05
N ILE A 249 9.76 15.23 12.08
CA ILE A 249 9.06 13.94 12.25
C ILE A 249 9.74 13.10 13.35
N ALA A 250 11.06 12.95 13.31
CA ALA A 250 11.81 12.22 14.32
C ALA A 250 11.62 12.81 15.73
N LEU A 251 11.82 14.12 15.87
CA LEU A 251 11.59 14.90 17.09
C LEU A 251 10.17 14.68 17.64
N ALA A 252 9.15 14.71 16.77
CA ALA A 252 7.77 14.52 17.17
C ALA A 252 7.48 13.09 17.66
N ILE A 253 8.01 12.06 16.99
CA ILE A 253 7.84 10.67 17.42
C ILE A 253 8.54 10.42 18.75
N VAL A 254 9.80 10.83 18.92
CA VAL A 254 10.53 10.66 20.19
C VAL A 254 9.86 11.43 21.33
N SER A 255 9.23 12.58 21.04
CA SER A 255 8.44 13.32 22.03
C SER A 255 7.19 12.56 22.53
N THR A 256 6.71 11.55 21.80
CA THR A 256 5.62 10.65 22.27
C THR A 256 6.09 9.49 23.15
N LEU A 257 7.41 9.29 23.31
CA LEU A 257 8.01 8.23 24.12
C LEU A 257 8.38 8.67 25.56
N ARG A 258 8.31 9.97 25.87
CA ARG A 258 8.65 10.58 27.17
C ARG A 258 7.61 10.28 28.26
#